data_AF-A0A7S3HWJ8-F1
#
_entry.id   AF-A0A7S3HWJ8-F1
#
_cell.length_a   1.000
_cell.length_b   1.000
_cell.length_c   1.000
_cell.angle_alpha   90.00
_cell.angle_beta   90.00
_cell.angle_gamma   90.00
#
_symmetry.space_group_name_H-M   'P 1'
#
loop_
_entity.id
_entity.type
_entity.pdbx_description
1 polymer ?
#
loop_
_entity_poly.entity_id
_entity_poly.type
_entity_poly.pdbx_seq_one_letter_code
_entity_poly.pdbx_strand_id
1 'polypeptide(L)'
;ADNTKLKELVSQLLEDKTQLQQEVQNATSYISNLEEKCYEANRTSLELLTSVRDLASENEALKAYIIDLKARIAVYIPVKGDTTDLKLAEYINNYPDRTKLKIMFMRESQGVYEFGSKRIMVKVERDKIQIKVGGGFISIDEFLDQ
;
A
#
# COMPACT_ATOMS: atom_id res chain seq x y z
N ALA A 1 -51.42 -66.12 -29.32
CA ALA A 1 -51.61 -64.78 -28.75
C ALA A 1 -50.40 -64.33 -27.93
N ASP A 2 -49.92 -65.16 -26.99
CA ASP A 2 -48.83 -64.76 -26.07
C ASP A 2 -47.47 -64.52 -26.73
N ASN A 3 -47.10 -65.31 -27.75
CA ASN A 3 -45.82 -65.14 -28.44
C ASN A 3 -45.73 -63.81 -29.21
N THR A 4 -46.87 -63.27 -29.66
CA THR A 4 -46.92 -61.97 -30.35
C THR A 4 -46.71 -60.81 -29.39
N LYS A 5 -47.37 -60.84 -28.22
CA LYS A 5 -47.17 -59.85 -27.14
C LYS A 5 -45.75 -59.85 -26.59
N LEU A 6 -45.16 -61.03 -26.43
CA LEU A 6 -43.76 -61.16 -26.02
C LEU A 6 -42.81 -60.50 -27.02
N LYS A 7 -43.06 -60.65 -28.32
CA LYS A 7 -42.25 -60.00 -29.36
C LYS A 7 -42.40 -58.48 -29.34
N GLU A 8 -43.61 -57.95 -29.16
CA GLU A 8 -43.84 -56.51 -29.01
C GLU A 8 -43.11 -55.95 -27.78
N LEU A 9 -43.21 -56.62 -26.63
CA LEU A 9 -42.52 -56.18 -25.41
C LEU A 9 -41.00 -56.19 -25.55
N VAL A 10 -40.45 -57.23 -26.20
CA VAL A 10 -39.00 -57.30 -26.48
C VAL A 10 -38.58 -56.19 -27.45
N SER A 11 -39.40 -55.89 -28.46
CA SER A 11 -39.13 -54.78 -29.38
C SER A 11 -39.11 -53.43 -28.66
N GLN A 12 -40.09 -53.18 -27.78
CA GLN A 12 -40.15 -51.96 -26.98
C GLN A 12 -38.94 -51.84 -26.05
N LEU A 13 -38.57 -52.92 -25.36
CA LEU A 13 -37.40 -52.93 -24.47
C LEU A 13 -36.09 -52.67 -25.21
N LEU A 14 -35.96 -53.13 -26.46
CA LEU A 14 -34.79 -52.85 -27.29
C LEU A 14 -34.75 -51.38 -27.75
N GLU A 15 -35.91 -50.80 -28.04
CA GLU A 15 -36.04 -49.40 -28.42
C GLU A 15 -35.72 -48.48 -27.23
N ASP A 16 -36.32 -48.74 -26.07
CA ASP A 16 -36.04 -48.03 -24.81
C ASP A 16 -34.56 -48.14 -24.43
N LYS A 17 -33.96 -49.34 -24.57
CA LYS A 17 -32.52 -49.55 -24.34
C LYS A 17 -31.68 -48.66 -25.25
N THR A 18 -32.04 -48.59 -26.53
CA THR A 18 -31.30 -47.79 -27.52
C THR A 18 -31.41 -46.30 -27.18
N GLN A 19 -32.60 -45.85 -26.76
CA GLN A 19 -32.86 -44.47 -26.39
C GLN A 19 -32.07 -44.07 -25.13
N LEU A 20 -32.08 -44.92 -24.09
CA LEU A 20 -31.29 -44.70 -22.88
C LEU A 20 -29.79 -44.69 -23.17
N GLN A 21 -29.29 -45.58 -24.05
CA GLN A 21 -27.89 -45.56 -24.47
C GLN A 21 -27.51 -44.24 -25.16
N GLN A 22 -28.39 -43.72 -26.01
CA GLN A 22 -28.21 -42.42 -26.67
C GLN A 22 -28.16 -41.28 -25.64
N GLU A 23 -29.08 -41.26 -24.67
CA GLU A 23 -29.12 -40.24 -23.63
C GLU A 23 -27.87 -40.26 -22.74
N VAL A 24 -27.43 -41.45 -22.32
CA VAL A 24 -26.19 -41.62 -21.56
C VAL A 24 -24.99 -41.12 -22.35
N GLN A 25 -24.93 -41.41 -23.65
CA GLN A 25 -23.82 -40.96 -24.49
C GLN A 25 -23.82 -39.42 -24.66
N ASN A 26 -25.00 -38.81 -24.79
CA ASN A 26 -25.15 -37.37 -24.86
C ASN A 26 -24.74 -36.69 -23.54
N ALA A 27 -25.21 -37.22 -22.41
CA ALA A 27 -24.85 -36.74 -21.07
C ALA A 27 -23.34 -36.87 -20.82
N THR A 28 -22.74 -38.00 -21.21
CA THR A 28 -21.29 -38.23 -21.10
C THR A 28 -20.50 -37.18 -21.88
N SER A 29 -20.91 -36.92 -23.13
CA SER A 29 -20.26 -35.93 -23.99
C SER A 29 -20.36 -34.51 -23.40
N TYR A 30 -21.53 -34.18 -22.83
CA TYR A 30 -21.75 -32.90 -22.16
C TYR A 30 -20.87 -32.73 -20.92
N ILE A 31 -20.77 -33.76 -20.07
CA ILE A 31 -19.93 -33.75 -18.87
C ILE A 31 -18.46 -33.55 -19.24
N SER A 32 -17.93 -34.28 -20.23
CA SER A 32 -16.54 -34.09 -20.67
C SER A 32 -16.27 -32.66 -21.14
N ASN A 33 -17.19 -32.03 -21.88
CA ASN A 33 -17.03 -30.64 -22.31
C ASN A 33 -17.02 -29.65 -21.14
N LEU A 34 -17.87 -29.88 -20.13
CA LEU A 34 -17.89 -29.07 -18.92
C LEU A 34 -16.62 -29.24 -18.09
N GLU A 35 -16.12 -30.47 -17.96
CA GLU A 35 -14.88 -30.76 -17.25
C GLU A 35 -13.69 -30.04 -17.89
N GLU A 36 -13.59 -30.06 -19.22
CA GLU A 36 -12.55 -29.34 -19.97
C GLU A 36 -12.60 -27.82 -19.70
N LYS A 37 -13.79 -27.21 -19.81
CA LYS A 37 -13.98 -25.79 -19.51
C LYS A 37 -13.64 -25.44 -18.06
N CYS A 38 -14.05 -26.28 -17.11
CA CYS A 38 -13.74 -26.10 -15.69
C CYS A 38 -12.24 -26.18 -15.44
N TYR A 39 -11.56 -27.13 -16.08
CA TYR A 39 -10.12 -27.29 -16.00
C TYR A 39 -9.38 -26.04 -16.53
N GLU A 40 -9.75 -25.55 -17.72
CA GLU A 40 -9.15 -24.35 -18.30
C GLU A 40 -9.37 -23.09 -17.46
N ALA A 41 -10.59 -22.92 -16.93
CA ALA A 41 -10.92 -21.81 -16.05
C ALA A 41 -10.10 -21.86 -14.75
N ASN A 42 -9.96 -23.05 -14.15
CA ASN A 42 -9.15 -23.23 -12.95
C ASN A 42 -7.67 -22.99 -13.19
N ARG A 43 -7.13 -23.43 -14.33
CA ARG A 43 -5.73 -23.17 -14.71
C ARG A 43 -5.49 -21.66 -14.84
N THR A 44 -6.35 -20.96 -15.56
CA THR A 44 -6.27 -19.50 -15.75
C THR A 44 -6.38 -18.77 -14.41
N SER A 45 -7.30 -19.19 -13.53
CA SER A 45 -7.48 -18.61 -12.20
C SER A 45 -6.21 -18.77 -11.35
N LEU A 46 -5.55 -19.92 -11.42
CA LEU A 46 -4.29 -20.17 -10.70
C LEU A 46 -3.16 -19.26 -11.18
N GLU A 47 -3.05 -19.05 -12.50
CA GLU A 47 -2.07 -18.14 -13.10
C GLU A 47 -2.32 -16.69 -12.65
N LEU A 48 -3.58 -16.25 -12.66
CA LEU A 48 -3.97 -14.92 -12.18
C LEU A 48 -3.66 -14.73 -10.70
N LEU A 49 -3.99 -15.71 -9.85
CA LEU A 49 -3.69 -15.64 -8.41
C LEU A 49 -2.20 -15.52 -8.13
N THR A 50 -1.38 -16.24 -8.90
CA THR A 50 0.09 -16.18 -8.80
C THR A 50 0.58 -14.78 -9.16
N SER A 51 0.09 -14.22 -10.27
CA SER A 51 0.44 -12.86 -10.70
C SER A 51 0.03 -11.80 -9.68
N VAL A 52 -1.18 -11.89 -9.13
CA VAL A 52 -1.67 -10.97 -8.08
C VAL A 52 -0.77 -11.01 -6.84
N ARG A 53 -0.37 -12.21 -6.40
CA ARG A 53 0.54 -12.36 -5.25
C ARG A 53 1.88 -11.67 -5.52
N ASP A 54 2.47 -11.89 -6.69
CA ASP A 54 3.79 -11.36 -7.02
C ASP A 54 3.75 -9.82 -7.15
N LEU A 55 2.73 -9.28 -7.81
CA LEU A 55 2.48 -7.84 -7.87
C LEU A 55 2.21 -7.21 -6.50
N ALA A 56 1.52 -7.91 -5.61
CA ALA A 56 1.29 -7.43 -4.25
C ALA A 56 2.61 -7.29 -3.46
N SER A 57 3.52 -8.27 -3.62
CA SER A 57 4.85 -8.24 -3.00
C SER A 57 5.71 -7.09 -3.55
N GLU A 58 5.71 -6.88 -4.86
CA GLU A 58 6.42 -5.76 -5.48
C GLU A 58 5.87 -4.41 -4.99
N ASN A 59 4.55 -4.27 -4.89
CA ASN A 59 3.91 -3.05 -4.41
C ASN A 59 4.29 -2.73 -2.96
N GLU A 60 4.42 -3.75 -2.10
CA GLU A 60 4.88 -3.58 -0.73
C GLU A 60 6.34 -3.10 -0.68
N ALA A 61 7.22 -3.67 -1.50
CA ALA A 61 8.62 -3.22 -1.62
C ALA A 61 8.71 -1.77 -2.12
N LEU A 62 7.91 -1.39 -3.12
CA LEU A 62 7.86 -0.03 -3.65
C LEU A 62 7.35 0.96 -2.60
N LYS A 63 6.32 0.60 -1.82
CA LYS A 63 5.83 1.43 -0.71
C LYS A 63 6.92 1.67 0.34
N ALA A 64 7.65 0.62 0.72
CA ALA A 64 8.77 0.74 1.66
C ALA A 64 9.85 1.71 1.13
N TYR A 65 10.18 1.60 -0.16
CA TYR A 65 11.14 2.50 -0.80
C TYR A 65 10.66 3.96 -0.84
N ILE A 66 9.38 4.18 -1.16
CA ILE A 66 8.78 5.54 -1.13
C ILE A 66 8.84 6.13 0.28
N ILE A 67 8.56 5.34 1.32
CA ILE A 67 8.62 5.79 2.71
C ILE A 67 10.05 6.25 3.04
N ASP A 68 11.06 5.44 2.71
CA ASP A 68 12.48 5.78 2.93
C ASP A 68 12.89 7.03 2.15
N LEU A 69 12.53 7.13 0.87
CA LEU A 69 12.80 8.32 0.07
C LEU A 69 12.12 9.58 0.63
N LYS A 70 10.86 9.49 1.06
CA LYS A 70 10.14 10.60 1.70
C LYS A 70 10.82 11.04 2.99
N ALA A 71 11.32 10.10 3.79
CA ALA A 71 12.10 10.41 4.99
C ALA A 71 13.39 11.18 4.66
N ARG A 72 14.03 10.90 3.52
CA ARG A 72 15.27 11.57 3.08
C ARG A 72 15.03 12.98 2.51
N ILE A 73 13.88 13.26 1.89
CA ILE A 73 13.58 14.54 1.19
C ILE A 73 12.96 15.60 2.13
N ALA A 74 12.58 15.25 3.35
CA ALA A 74 12.00 16.18 4.33
C ALA A 74 13.04 17.17 4.91
N VAL A 75 13.67 17.99 4.05
CA VAL A 75 14.69 18.98 4.40
C VAL A 75 14.02 20.35 4.61
N TYR A 76 14.43 21.09 5.64
CA TYR A 76 14.13 22.50 5.86
C TYR A 76 14.99 23.37 4.94
N ILE A 77 14.36 24.29 4.20
CA ILE A 77 15.03 25.19 3.25
C ILE A 77 15.09 26.60 3.85
N PRO A 78 16.27 27.10 4.24
CA PRO A 78 16.40 28.43 4.83
C PRO A 78 16.31 29.54 3.78
N VAL A 79 15.94 30.73 4.23
CA VAL A 79 16.00 31.97 3.45
C VAL A 79 17.46 32.37 3.23
N LYS A 80 17.85 32.55 1.97
CA LYS A 80 19.21 32.98 1.59
C LYS A 80 19.51 34.36 2.19
N GLY A 81 20.61 34.45 2.93
CA GLY A 81 21.06 35.70 3.57
C GLY A 81 20.65 35.87 5.03
N ASP A 82 19.81 34.99 5.57
CA ASP A 82 19.48 34.97 7.00
C ASP A 82 20.37 33.95 7.73
N THR A 83 21.38 34.44 8.46
CA THR A 83 22.34 33.59 9.17
C THR A 83 21.71 32.79 10.30
N THR A 84 20.65 33.33 10.94
CA THR A 84 19.90 32.62 11.98
C THR A 84 19.16 31.45 11.37
N ASP A 85 18.52 31.69 10.22
CA ASP A 85 17.74 30.68 9.50
C ASP A 85 18.60 29.57 8.92
N LEU A 86 19.79 29.91 8.38
CA LEU A 86 20.77 28.94 7.91
C LEU A 86 21.23 27.99 9.02
N LYS A 87 21.50 28.53 10.21
CA LYS A 87 21.89 27.72 11.37
C LYS A 87 20.74 26.87 11.89
N LEU A 88 19.53 27.42 11.91
CA LEU A 88 18.33 26.67 12.29
C LEU A 88 18.06 25.52 11.30
N ALA A 89 18.24 25.75 10.00
CA ALA A 89 18.16 24.73 8.97
C ALA A 89 19.19 23.61 9.17
N GLU A 90 20.44 23.98 9.44
CA GLU A 90 21.52 23.03 9.71
C GLU A 90 21.18 22.14 10.93
N TYR A 91 20.64 22.73 11.99
CA TYR A 91 20.21 22.00 13.18
C TYR A 91 19.02 21.07 12.90
N ILE A 92 17.93 21.58 12.31
CA ILE A 92 16.72 20.80 12.00
C ILE A 92 17.04 19.63 11.07
N ASN A 93 17.85 19.86 10.03
CA ASN A 93 18.16 18.85 9.03
C ASN A 93 19.10 17.76 9.54
N ASN A 94 19.88 18.02 10.59
CA ASN A 94 20.81 17.05 11.18
C ASN A 94 20.25 16.36 12.44
N TYR A 95 19.07 16.75 12.92
CA TYR A 95 18.46 16.16 14.11
C TYR A 95 18.05 14.68 13.89
N PRO A 96 18.25 13.76 14.86
CA PRO A 96 17.93 12.34 14.70
C PRO A 96 16.45 12.02 14.43
N ASP A 97 15.51 12.80 14.99
CA ASP A 97 14.05 12.67 14.78
C ASP A 97 13.50 13.83 13.91
N ARG A 98 13.87 13.82 12.62
CA ARG A 98 13.54 14.89 11.64
C ARG A 98 12.03 15.09 11.41
N THR A 99 11.25 14.03 11.63
CA THR A 99 9.80 13.98 11.36
C THR A 99 8.97 14.84 12.32
N LYS A 100 9.40 15.03 13.57
CA LYS A 100 8.73 15.93 14.53
C LYS A 100 9.10 17.40 14.33
N LEU A 101 10.36 17.70 14.02
CA LEU A 101 10.87 19.08 14.06
C LEU A 101 10.54 19.93 12.82
N LYS A 102 10.36 19.31 11.64
CA LYS A 102 10.05 20.07 10.40
C LYS A 102 8.71 20.81 10.46
N ILE A 103 7.75 20.33 11.25
CA ILE A 103 6.44 20.98 11.44
C ILE A 103 6.51 22.10 12.49
N MET A 104 7.59 22.17 13.28
CA MET A 104 7.65 22.99 14.49
C MET A 104 8.42 24.30 14.34
N PHE A 105 9.02 24.64 13.21
CA PHE A 105 9.68 25.95 13.06
C PHE A 105 9.27 26.60 11.74
N MET A 106 8.18 27.35 11.77
CA MET A 106 7.73 28.15 10.61
C MET A 106 8.29 29.57 10.76
N ARG A 107 9.07 30.04 9.77
CA ARG A 107 9.65 31.39 9.81
C ARG A 107 8.57 32.43 9.53
N GLU A 108 8.38 33.38 10.44
CA GLU A 108 7.51 34.54 10.22
C GLU A 108 8.34 35.72 9.71
N SER A 109 9.45 36.02 10.39
CA SER A 109 10.40 37.07 10.01
C SER A 109 11.80 36.76 10.56
N GLN A 110 12.79 37.61 10.28
CA GLN A 110 14.16 37.39 10.75
C GLN A 110 14.19 37.32 12.28
N GLY A 111 14.65 36.17 12.80
CA GLY A 111 14.72 35.92 14.25
C GLY A 111 13.37 35.68 14.92
N VAL A 112 12.27 35.52 14.16
CA VAL A 112 10.94 35.24 14.72
C VAL A 112 10.33 34.04 14.00
N TYR A 113 9.99 33.03 14.80
CA TYR A 113 9.52 31.74 14.34
C TYR A 113 8.27 31.33 15.09
N GLU A 114 7.43 30.54 14.45
CA GLU A 114 6.30 29.87 15.07
C GLU A 114 6.71 28.44 15.42
N PHE A 115 6.54 28.10 16.70
CA PHE A 115 6.74 26.77 17.26
C PHE A 115 5.44 26.21 17.82
N GLY A 116 4.84 25.29 17.06
CA GLY A 116 3.48 24.83 17.33
C GLY A 116 2.49 25.97 17.16
N SER A 117 1.85 26.42 18.25
CA SER A 117 0.98 27.59 18.28
C SER A 117 1.62 28.82 18.94
N LYS A 118 2.91 28.74 19.31
CA LYS A 118 3.61 29.80 20.04
C LYS A 118 4.57 30.55 19.11
N ARG A 119 4.53 31.88 19.17
CA ARG A 119 5.55 32.73 18.56
C ARG A 119 6.78 32.80 19.46
N ILE A 120 7.94 32.48 18.91
CA ILE A 120 9.23 32.48 19.61
C ILE A 120 10.23 33.40 18.91
N MET A 121 11.15 33.98 19.69
CA MET A 121 12.29 34.73 19.14
C MET A 121 13.54 33.86 19.21
N VAL A 122 14.21 33.74 18.07
CA VAL A 122 15.41 32.93 17.89
C VAL A 122 16.56 33.86 17.50
N LYS A 123 17.69 33.70 18.17
CA LYS A 123 18.93 34.39 17.81
C LYS A 123 20.08 33.39 17.77
N VAL A 124 21.11 33.70 17.00
CA VAL A 124 22.38 32.96 17.02
C VAL A 124 23.43 33.82 17.71
N GLU A 125 24.05 33.28 18.74
CA GLU A 125 25.14 33.92 19.48
C GLU A 125 26.30 32.95 19.61
N ARG A 126 27.49 33.33 19.10
CA ARG A 126 28.70 32.47 19.07
C ARG A 126 28.42 31.07 18.50
N ASP A 127 27.75 31.03 17.34
CA ASP A 127 27.32 29.82 16.64
C ASP A 127 26.33 28.91 17.39
N LYS A 128 25.80 29.36 18.53
CA LYS A 128 24.77 28.64 19.28
C LYS A 128 23.40 29.26 19.06
N ILE A 129 22.41 28.43 18.75
CA ILE A 129 21.01 28.83 18.64
C ILE A 129 20.46 29.04 20.06
N GLN A 130 19.87 30.22 20.27
CA GLN A 130 19.25 30.61 21.54
C GLN A 130 17.81 31.07 21.33
N ILE A 131 16.91 30.61 22.19
CA ILE A 131 15.48 30.90 22.15
C ILE A 131 15.09 31.77 23.35
N LYS A 132 14.38 32.86 23.09
CA LYS A 132 13.89 33.76 24.13
C LYS A 132 12.74 33.11 24.89
N VAL A 133 12.87 33.05 26.20
CA VAL A 133 11.83 32.62 27.14
C VAL A 133 11.63 33.69 28.21
N GLY A 134 10.58 33.57 29.04
CA GLY A 134 10.23 34.55 30.07
C GLY A 134 11.38 34.87 31.05
N GLY A 135 12.28 33.91 31.31
CA GLY A 135 13.42 34.08 32.21
C GLY A 135 14.75 34.49 31.55
N GLY A 136 14.84 34.61 30.23
CA GLY A 136 16.13 34.83 29.55
C GLY A 136 16.21 34.20 28.17
N PHE A 137 17.40 33.75 27.81
CA PHE A 137 17.64 32.94 26.61
C PHE A 137 18.13 31.56 27.05
N ILE A 138 17.57 30.51 26.45
CA ILE A 138 18.00 29.13 26.64
C ILE A 138 18.48 28.56 25.32
N SER A 139 19.27 27.48 25.36
CA SER A 139 19.69 26.79 24.13
C SER A 139 18.52 26.09 23.45
N ILE A 140 18.64 25.83 22.14
CA ILE A 140 17.62 25.08 21.41
C ILE A 140 17.41 23.67 21.98
N ASP A 141 18.46 23.00 22.43
CA ASP A 141 18.37 21.67 23.05
C ASP A 141 17.52 21.72 24.34
N GLU A 142 17.83 22.66 25.24
CA GLU A 142 17.07 22.87 26.49
C GLU A 142 15.62 23.32 26.27
N PHE A 143 15.32 23.95 25.13
CA PHE A 143 13.96 24.34 24.77
C PHE A 143 13.14 23.15 24.26
N LEU A 144 13.77 22.19 23.56
CA LEU A 144 13.12 20.99 23.04
C LEU A 144 12.89 19.91 24.10
N ASP A 145 13.68 19.92 25.18
CA ASP A 145 13.54 19.01 26.32
C ASP A 145 12.44 19.41 27.33
N GLN A 146 11.81 20.58 27.18
CA GLN A 146 10.71 21.08 28.02
C GLN A 146 9.33 20.65 27.52
#